data_AF-A0A2H3IIR8-F1
#
_entry.id   AF-A0A2H3IIR8-F1
#
_cell.length_a   1.000
_cell.length_b   1.000
_cell.length_c   1.000
_cell.angle_alpha   90.00
_cell.angle_beta   90.00
_cell.angle_gamma   90.00
#
_symmetry.space_group_name_H-M   'P 1'
#
loop_
_entity.id
_entity.type
_entity.pdbx_description
1 polymer ?
#
loop_
_entity_poly.entity_id
_entity_poly.type
_entity_poly.pdbx_seq_one_letter_code
_entity_poly.pdbx_strand_id
1 'polypeptide(L)'
;MRGDLCQLPFDATEERAGYIFGIYAKSINQSNDYAEVTFSNGAQELFDIVTGADGQGSHTRKMMLDDKGLDDIPRVDPFQPLGAFAGYFTVNGDCRKGEGYDATMYMATQSRSIMTRRHDPHKYQAYLFCNSSSSERLNAAKKGDIAEE
;
A
#
# COMPACT_ATOMS: atom_id res chain seq x y z
N MET A 1 7.36 0.27 -13.61
CA MET A 1 6.07 -0.39 -13.96
C MET A 1 4.88 0.00 -13.09
N ARG A 2 4.88 -0.18 -11.75
CA ARG A 2 3.70 0.23 -10.94
C ARG A 2 3.38 1.72 -11.07
N GLY A 3 4.40 2.57 -10.94
CA GLY A 3 4.26 4.02 -11.10
C GLY A 3 3.71 4.39 -12.48
N ASP A 4 4.33 3.88 -13.54
CA ASP A 4 3.89 4.12 -14.92
C ASP A 4 2.44 3.68 -15.15
N LEU A 5 2.04 2.52 -14.62
CA LEU A 5 0.66 2.06 -14.70
C LEU A 5 -0.31 2.94 -13.92
N CYS A 6 0.09 3.51 -12.77
CA CYS A 6 -0.73 4.47 -12.03
C CYS A 6 -0.83 5.83 -12.72
N GLN A 7 0.19 6.21 -13.50
CA GLN A 7 0.18 7.46 -14.27
C GLN A 7 -0.87 7.44 -15.38
N LEU A 8 -1.01 6.32 -16.09
CA LEU A 8 -1.97 6.18 -17.20
C LEU A 8 -3.43 6.53 -16.84
N PRO A 9 -4.06 5.97 -15.78
CA PRO A 9 -5.40 6.36 -15.38
C PRO A 9 -5.45 7.79 -14.87
N PHE A 10 -4.44 8.27 -14.14
CA PHE A 10 -4.38 9.67 -13.68
C PHE A 10 -4.46 10.64 -14.87
N ASP A 11 -3.56 10.50 -15.86
CA ASP A 11 -3.54 11.33 -17.06
C ASP A 11 -4.87 11.27 -17.82
N ALA A 12 -5.52 10.11 -17.83
CA ALA A 12 -6.80 9.91 -18.52
C ALA A 12 -8.00 10.56 -17.80
N THR A 13 -7.88 10.91 -16.51
CA THR A 13 -9.01 11.39 -15.70
C THR A 13 -8.76 12.67 -14.93
N GLU A 14 -7.56 13.26 -14.98
CA GLU A 14 -7.22 14.49 -14.24
C GLU A 14 -8.15 15.68 -14.53
N GLU A 15 -8.69 15.80 -15.74
CA GLU A 15 -9.65 16.86 -16.10
C GLU A 15 -11.09 16.57 -15.63
N ARG A 16 -11.38 15.33 -15.22
CA ARG A 16 -12.74 14.84 -14.90
C ARG A 16 -12.91 14.46 -13.43
N ALA A 17 -11.82 14.34 -12.68
CA ALA A 17 -11.81 13.98 -11.28
C ALA A 17 -10.85 14.89 -10.50
N GLY A 18 -11.28 15.34 -9.32
CA GLY A 18 -10.39 16.06 -8.41
C GLY A 18 -9.38 15.10 -7.78
N TYR A 19 -8.09 15.41 -7.91
CA TYR A 19 -7.01 14.69 -7.25
C TYR A 19 -6.40 15.55 -6.15
N ILE A 20 -6.52 15.11 -4.90
CA ILE A 20 -5.99 15.80 -3.74
C ILE A 20 -4.90 14.93 -3.11
N PHE A 21 -3.65 15.39 -3.20
CA PHE A 21 -2.48 14.67 -2.67
C PHE A 21 -2.04 15.25 -1.31
N GLY A 22 -1.38 14.41 -0.50
CA GLY A 22 -0.89 14.81 0.83
C GLY A 22 -1.97 14.95 1.90
N ILE A 23 -3.20 14.52 1.59
CA ILE A 23 -4.36 14.56 2.49
C ILE A 23 -4.91 13.15 2.63
N TYR A 24 -5.42 12.82 3.82
CA TYR A 24 -6.08 11.54 4.10
C TYR A 24 -7.37 11.74 4.90
N ALA A 25 -8.30 10.80 4.78
CA ALA A 25 -9.51 10.78 5.59
C ALA A 25 -9.17 10.38 7.03
N LYS A 26 -9.55 11.23 7.99
CA LYS A 26 -9.35 11.01 9.43
C LYS A 26 -10.55 10.34 10.09
N SER A 27 -11.75 10.64 9.63
CA SER A 27 -12.99 9.99 10.06
C SER A 27 -14.02 10.00 8.95
N ILE A 28 -14.91 9.01 8.96
CA ILE A 28 -16.05 8.90 8.05
C ILE A 28 -17.28 8.66 8.93
N ASN A 29 -18.22 9.61 8.94
CA ASN A 29 -19.48 9.49 9.67
C ASN A 29 -20.62 9.30 8.65
N GLN A 30 -21.27 8.15 8.70
CA GLN A 30 -22.40 7.86 7.80
C GLN A 30 -23.72 8.32 8.42
N SER A 31 -24.54 9.02 7.63
CA SER A 31 -25.95 9.30 7.90
C SER A 31 -26.86 8.48 6.97
N ASN A 32 -28.17 8.71 7.03
CA ASN A 32 -29.11 8.10 6.09
C ASN A 32 -28.99 8.65 4.67
N ASP A 33 -28.45 9.85 4.51
CA ASP A 33 -28.47 10.60 3.25
C ASP A 33 -27.08 10.82 2.64
N TYR A 34 -26.03 10.77 3.45
CA TYR A 34 -24.65 11.06 3.02
C TYR A 34 -23.59 10.44 3.95
N ALA A 35 -22.35 10.44 3.49
CA ALA A 35 -21.15 10.21 4.30
C ALA A 35 -20.38 11.52 4.47
N GLU A 36 -20.17 11.94 5.71
CA GLU A 36 -19.33 13.09 6.05
C GLU A 36 -17.90 12.61 6.27
N VAL A 37 -16.96 13.15 5.49
CA VAL A 37 -15.53 12.86 5.63
C VAL A 37 -14.84 14.05 6.26
N THR A 38 -14.14 13.82 7.37
CA THR A 38 -13.20 14.80 7.92
C THR A 38 -11.79 14.45 7.46
N PHE A 39 -11.11 15.38 6.81
CA PHE A 39 -9.77 15.21 6.28
C PHE A 39 -8.68 15.64 7.28
N SER A 40 -7.45 15.21 7.05
CA SER A 40 -6.29 15.50 7.90
C SER A 40 -5.94 16.98 8.01
N ASN A 41 -6.31 17.80 7.03
CA ASN A 41 -6.17 19.25 7.05
C ASN A 41 -7.31 19.97 7.81
N GLY A 42 -8.27 19.23 8.38
CA GLY A 42 -9.44 19.76 9.07
C GLY A 42 -10.62 20.11 8.17
N ALA A 43 -10.50 19.98 6.84
CA ALA A 43 -11.64 20.16 5.94
C ALA A 43 -12.69 19.06 6.17
N GLN A 44 -13.96 19.41 5.95
CA GLN A 44 -15.08 18.49 6.02
C GLN A 44 -15.87 18.57 4.73
N GLU A 45 -16.17 17.42 4.14
CA GLU A 45 -16.94 17.33 2.91
C GLU A 45 -17.97 16.20 2.98
N LEU A 46 -19.08 16.37 2.26
CA LEU A 46 -20.17 15.42 2.19
C LEU A 46 -20.12 14.69 0.84
N PHE A 47 -20.25 13.37 0.88
CA PHE A 47 -20.27 12.52 -0.29
C PHE A 47 -21.49 11.59 -0.24
N ASP A 48 -22.06 11.27 -1.41
CA ASP A 48 -23.09 10.23 -1.49
C ASP A 48 -22.48 8.84 -1.20
N ILE A 49 -21.26 8.61 -1.69
CA ILE A 49 -20.54 7.33 -1.56
C ILE A 49 -19.06 7.59 -1.29
N VAL A 50 -18.49 6.88 -0.32
CA VAL A 50 -17.05 6.83 -0.08
C VAL A 50 -16.54 5.41 -0.36
N THR A 51 -15.53 5.29 -1.21
CA THR A 51 -14.92 4.00 -1.57
C THR A 51 -13.47 3.94 -1.09
N GLY A 52 -13.14 2.95 -0.26
CA GLY A 52 -11.78 2.71 0.23
C GLY A 52 -10.91 1.99 -0.81
N ALA A 53 -9.99 2.73 -1.45
CA ALA A 53 -8.97 2.20 -2.37
C ALA A 53 -7.54 2.38 -1.83
N ASP A 54 -7.39 2.36 -0.50
CA ASP A 54 -6.20 2.69 0.28
C ASP A 54 -5.29 1.47 0.60
N GLY A 55 -5.48 0.36 -0.11
CA GLY A 55 -4.58 -0.80 -0.12
C GLY A 55 -4.67 -1.73 1.09
N GLN A 56 -3.70 -2.64 1.23
CA GLN A 56 -3.74 -3.72 2.24
C GLN A 56 -3.91 -3.23 3.69
N GLY A 57 -3.29 -2.09 4.01
CA GLY A 57 -3.33 -1.46 5.32
C GLY A 57 -4.56 -0.60 5.58
N SER A 58 -5.56 -0.64 4.68
CA SER A 58 -6.75 0.21 4.62
C SER A 58 -7.22 0.75 5.97
N HIS A 59 -7.17 2.07 6.09
CA HIS A 59 -7.73 2.78 7.24
C HIS A 59 -9.23 2.95 7.08
N THR A 60 -9.70 3.10 5.84
CA THR A 60 -11.13 3.12 5.53
C THR A 60 -11.82 1.86 6.07
N ARG A 61 -11.24 0.68 5.82
CA ARG A 61 -11.73 -0.60 6.36
C ARG A 61 -11.78 -0.58 7.89
N LYS A 62 -10.70 -0.12 8.55
CA LYS A 62 -10.63 -0.09 10.01
C LYS A 62 -11.69 0.84 10.61
N MET A 63 -11.84 2.05 10.07
CA MET A 63 -12.89 3.00 10.49
C MET A 63 -14.29 2.39 10.38
N MET A 64 -14.58 1.66 9.30
CA MET A 64 -15.86 0.97 9.13
C MET A 64 -16.09 -0.22 10.08
N LEU A 65 -15.02 -0.80 10.66
CA LEU A 65 -15.10 -1.92 11.60
C LEU A 65 -15.19 -1.43 13.06
N ASP A 66 -14.53 -0.31 13.36
CA ASP A 66 -14.56 0.35 14.66
C ASP A 66 -15.91 1.07 14.89
N ASP A 67 -16.55 1.53 13.82
CA ASP A 67 -17.93 1.99 13.85
C ASP A 67 -18.84 0.77 14.09
N LYS A 68 -19.54 0.75 15.24
CA LYS A 68 -20.28 -0.41 15.75
C LYS A 68 -21.40 -0.93 14.84
N GLY A 69 -21.65 -0.28 13.70
CA GLY A 69 -22.75 -0.61 12.81
C GLY A 69 -24.10 -0.60 13.52
N LEU A 70 -25.13 -1.06 12.81
CA LEU A 70 -26.54 -1.05 13.25
C LEU A 70 -26.86 -2.08 14.35
N ASP A 71 -25.94 -3.00 14.66
CA ASP A 71 -26.28 -4.26 15.35
C ASP A 71 -25.45 -4.52 16.62
N ASP A 72 -24.57 -3.59 17.05
CA ASP A 72 -23.69 -3.72 18.23
C ASP A 72 -22.73 -4.94 18.20
N ILE A 73 -22.54 -5.60 17.05
CA ILE A 73 -21.65 -6.76 16.90
C ILE A 73 -20.21 -6.28 16.67
N PRO A 74 -19.25 -6.64 17.55
CA PRO A 74 -17.84 -6.31 17.36
C PRO A 74 -17.30 -6.93 16.08
N ARG A 75 -16.78 -6.10 15.18
CA ARG A 75 -16.13 -6.57 13.95
C ARG A 75 -14.62 -6.58 14.15
N VAL A 76 -13.98 -7.71 13.86
CA VAL A 76 -12.52 -7.86 13.92
C VAL A 76 -11.95 -7.65 12.52
N ASP A 77 -10.81 -6.97 12.41
CA ASP A 77 -10.12 -6.83 11.11
C ASP A 77 -9.79 -8.22 10.55
N PRO A 78 -10.35 -8.61 9.39
CA PRO A 78 -10.14 -9.94 8.82
C PRO A 78 -8.73 -10.12 8.25
N PHE A 79 -7.85 -9.12 8.34
CA PHE A 79 -6.48 -9.20 7.86
C PHE A 79 -5.69 -10.34 8.51
N GLN A 80 -5.26 -11.31 7.68
CA GLN A 80 -4.46 -12.46 8.11
C GLN A 80 -3.02 -12.34 7.58
N PRO A 81 -2.02 -12.05 8.43
CA PRO A 81 -0.63 -12.00 7.99
C PRO A 81 -0.11 -13.40 7.66
N LEU A 82 0.51 -13.56 6.49
CA LEU A 82 1.10 -14.84 6.05
C LEU A 82 2.49 -15.11 6.66
N GLY A 83 3.03 -14.18 7.45
CA GLY A 83 4.37 -14.28 8.02
C GLY A 83 5.52 -14.12 7.02
N ALA A 84 5.22 -13.67 5.79
CA ALA A 84 6.19 -13.36 4.74
C ALA A 84 6.35 -11.85 4.58
N PHE A 85 7.60 -11.42 4.39
CA PHE A 85 7.99 -10.03 4.29
C PHE A 85 8.78 -9.82 2.99
N ALA A 86 8.49 -8.72 2.32
CA ALA A 86 9.18 -8.30 1.12
C ALA A 86 9.59 -6.83 1.26
N GLY A 87 10.86 -6.54 1.09
CA GLY A 87 11.38 -5.19 0.87
C GLY A 87 11.86 -5.06 -0.57
N TYR A 88 11.67 -3.90 -1.19
CA TYR A 88 12.18 -3.68 -2.54
C TYR A 88 12.55 -2.22 -2.76
N PHE A 89 13.54 -2.00 -3.62
CA PHE A 89 14.02 -0.68 -3.98
C PHE A 89 14.60 -0.67 -5.39
N THR A 90 14.74 0.53 -5.94
CA THR A 90 15.33 0.75 -7.27
C THR A 90 16.81 1.04 -7.10
N VAL A 91 17.63 0.42 -7.94
CA VAL A 91 19.07 0.64 -8.02
C VAL A 91 19.39 1.22 -9.40
N ASN A 92 20.18 2.30 -9.41
CA ASN A 92 20.73 2.85 -10.66
C ASN A 92 21.88 1.95 -11.11
N GLY A 93 21.84 1.54 -12.37
CA GLY A 93 22.89 0.71 -12.96
C GLY A 93 22.57 0.38 -14.40
N ASP A 94 23.47 0.78 -15.29
CA ASP A 94 23.34 0.53 -16.72
C ASP A 94 23.41 -0.97 -17.03
N CYS A 95 22.60 -1.39 -18.01
CA CYS A 95 22.64 -2.73 -18.56
C CYS A 95 23.96 -2.94 -19.29
N ARG A 96 24.72 -3.97 -18.89
CA ARG A 96 26.03 -4.25 -19.50
C ARG A 96 25.86 -5.10 -20.76
N LYS A 97 26.88 -5.09 -21.62
CA LYS A 97 26.90 -5.93 -22.82
C LYS A 97 26.79 -7.41 -22.43
N GLY A 98 25.75 -8.08 -22.90
CA GLY A 98 25.44 -9.48 -22.60
C GLY A 98 24.49 -9.69 -21.42
N GLU A 99 24.09 -8.63 -20.71
CA GLU A 99 23.01 -8.70 -19.73
C GLU A 99 21.64 -8.56 -20.40
N GLY A 100 20.68 -9.39 -19.95
CA GLY A 100 19.30 -9.37 -20.40
C GLY A 100 18.36 -8.64 -19.44
N TYR A 101 17.06 -8.73 -19.72
CA TYR A 101 15.98 -8.24 -18.86
C TYR A 101 15.45 -9.35 -17.94
N ASP A 102 16.38 -10.16 -17.45
CA ASP A 102 16.07 -11.34 -16.67
C ASP A 102 15.81 -10.97 -15.20
N ALA A 103 15.09 -11.87 -14.52
CA ALA A 103 15.04 -11.89 -13.07
C ALA A 103 16.02 -12.95 -12.56
N THR A 104 16.93 -12.55 -11.68
CA THR A 104 17.89 -13.46 -11.05
C THR A 104 17.56 -13.55 -9.57
N MET A 105 17.35 -14.78 -9.08
CA MET A 105 17.03 -15.03 -7.68
C MET A 105 18.13 -15.87 -7.03
N TYR A 106 18.60 -15.39 -5.87
CA TYR A 106 19.46 -16.15 -4.97
C TYR A 106 18.65 -16.57 -3.75
N MET A 107 18.48 -17.88 -3.58
CA MET A 107 17.85 -18.48 -2.40
C MET A 107 18.93 -18.78 -1.36
N ALA A 108 18.86 -18.11 -0.22
CA ALA A 108 19.78 -18.32 0.90
C ALA A 108 19.16 -19.27 1.95
N THR A 109 19.98 -19.66 2.93
CA THR A 109 19.50 -20.41 4.09
C THR A 109 18.61 -19.54 5.01
N GLN A 110 17.85 -20.21 5.88
CA GLN A 110 16.99 -19.57 6.90
C GLN A 110 15.93 -18.64 6.30
N SER A 111 15.25 -19.12 5.25
CA SER A 111 14.09 -18.43 4.65
C SER A 111 14.37 -17.02 4.13
N ARG A 112 15.60 -16.75 3.67
CA ARG A 112 15.99 -15.47 3.07
C ARG A 112 16.23 -15.63 1.59
N SER A 113 15.84 -14.66 0.78
CA SER A 113 16.23 -14.62 -0.63
C SER A 113 16.38 -13.19 -1.12
N ILE A 114 17.20 -13.04 -2.15
CA ILE A 114 17.41 -11.79 -2.87
C ILE A 114 17.03 -12.04 -4.32
N MET A 115 16.28 -11.13 -4.92
CA MET A 115 16.01 -11.15 -6.35
C MET A 115 16.35 -9.81 -6.95
N THR A 116 17.02 -9.82 -8.11
CA THR A 116 17.12 -8.64 -8.96
C THR A 116 16.29 -8.85 -10.21
N ARG A 117 15.67 -7.79 -10.72
CA ARG A 117 14.96 -7.81 -12.00
C ARG A 117 15.16 -6.50 -12.72
N ARG A 118 15.47 -6.58 -14.02
CA ARG A 118 15.60 -5.40 -14.88
C ARG A 118 14.36 -5.22 -15.75
N HIS A 119 13.90 -3.98 -15.85
CA HIS A 119 12.83 -3.56 -16.77
C HIS A 119 13.18 -2.25 -17.50
N ASP A 120 14.36 -1.70 -17.22
CA ASP A 120 14.85 -0.42 -17.72
C ASP A 120 16.38 -0.54 -17.99
N PRO A 121 16.91 0.08 -19.05
CA PRO A 121 18.33 -0.02 -19.38
C PRO A 121 19.26 0.66 -18.36
N HIS A 122 18.76 1.62 -17.57
CA HIS A 122 19.54 2.41 -16.61
C HIS A 122 19.21 2.07 -15.15
N LYS A 123 18.14 1.29 -14.91
CA LYS A 123 17.66 0.95 -13.57
C LYS A 123 17.27 -0.52 -13.46
N TYR A 124 17.48 -1.09 -12.28
CA TYR A 124 16.94 -2.41 -11.93
C TYR A 124 16.34 -2.38 -10.53
N GLN A 125 15.49 -3.35 -10.22
CA GLN A 125 14.88 -3.48 -8.90
C GLN A 125 15.58 -4.59 -8.13
N ALA A 126 15.83 -4.35 -6.85
CA ALA A 126 16.25 -5.35 -5.90
C ALA A 126 15.08 -5.65 -4.96
N TYR A 127 14.88 -6.93 -4.69
CA TYR A 127 13.87 -7.46 -3.77
C TYR A 127 14.58 -8.29 -2.71
N LEU A 128 14.17 -8.11 -1.47
CA LEU A 128 14.59 -8.89 -0.31
C LEU A 128 13.37 -9.58 0.24
N PHE A 129 13.39 -10.90 0.30
CA PHE A 129 12.31 -11.69 0.89
C PHE A 129 12.80 -12.40 2.14
N CYS A 130 11.97 -12.40 3.16
CA CYS A 130 12.21 -13.12 4.39
C CYS A 130 10.89 -13.53 5.06
N ASN A 131 10.95 -14.37 6.08
CA ASN A 131 9.80 -14.68 6.92
C ASN A 131 10.12 -14.46 8.40
N SER A 132 9.12 -14.58 9.26
CA SER A 132 9.26 -14.38 10.72
C SER A 132 10.32 -15.28 11.38
N SER A 133 10.63 -16.45 10.82
CA SER A 133 11.68 -17.34 11.34
C SER A 133 13.10 -16.77 11.17
N SER A 134 13.28 -15.80 10.26
CA SER A 134 14.59 -15.22 9.96
C SER A 134 15.03 -14.12 10.93
N SER A 135 14.07 -13.47 11.61
CA SER A 135 14.33 -12.44 12.62
C SER A 135 13.06 -12.10 13.40
N GLU A 136 13.14 -12.10 14.75
CA GLU A 136 12.04 -11.66 15.61
C GLU A 136 11.64 -10.20 15.40
N ARG A 137 12.59 -9.34 14.95
CA ARG A 137 12.33 -7.93 14.67
C ARG A 137 11.28 -7.72 13.58
N LEU A 138 11.13 -8.68 12.65
CA LEU A 138 10.15 -8.59 11.58
C LEU A 138 8.70 -8.70 12.10
N ASN A 139 8.48 -9.31 13.26
CA ASN A 139 7.16 -9.34 13.89
C ASN A 139 6.68 -7.92 14.27
N ALA A 140 7.62 -7.00 14.50
CA ALA A 140 7.36 -5.59 14.75
C ALA A 140 7.37 -4.74 13.46
N ALA A 141 7.75 -5.29 12.30
CA ALA A 141 7.78 -4.59 11.02
C ALA A 141 6.39 -4.46 10.37
N LYS A 142 5.35 -4.25 11.19
CA LYS A 142 4.01 -3.93 10.71
C LYS A 142 4.02 -2.48 10.22
N LYS A 143 3.34 -2.24 9.10
CA LYS A 143 3.16 -0.89 8.55
C LYS A 143 2.48 -0.02 9.62
N GLY A 144 3.08 1.13 9.94
CA GLY A 144 2.58 2.07 10.95
C GLY A 144 1.26 2.71 10.55
N ASP A 145 0.69 3.53 11.45
CA ASP A 145 -0.43 4.40 11.12
C ASP A 145 0.05 5.52 10.16
N ILE A 146 -0.83 6.10 9.34
CA ILE A 146 -0.53 7.21 8.41
C ILE A 146 0.09 8.41 9.15
N ALA A 147 -0.19 8.58 10.45
CA ALA A 147 0.43 9.61 11.28
C ALA A 147 1.90 9.35 11.62
N GLU A 148 2.38 8.11 11.47
CA GLU A 148 3.74 7.67 11.79
C GLU A 148 4.59 7.39 10.54
N GLU A 149 4.04 7.59 9.33
CA GLU A 149 4.77 7.57 8.04
C GLU A 149 5.15 8.98 7.56
#